data_AF-A0A8H8DGV9-F1
#
_entry.id   AF-A0A8H8DGV9-F1
#
_cell.length_a   1.000
_cell.length_b   1.000
_cell.length_c   1.000
_cell.angle_alpha   90.00
_cell.angle_beta   90.00
_cell.angle_gamma   90.00
#
_symmetry.space_group_name_H-M   'P 1'
#
loop_
_entity.id
_entity.type
_entity.pdbx_description
1 polymer ?
#
loop_
_entity_poly.entity_id
_entity_poly.type
_entity_poly.pdbx_seq_one_letter_code
_entity_poly.pdbx_strand_id
1 'polypeptide(L)'
;MRRLRIRERAYDVNLATTEKIHYEALLDEALADFFSAPSVQRHLIRQGIIKPTGEVVDPKEFKCHQIEMDAHERELAVRRRQEEQTLNREVEV
;
A
#
# COMPACT_ATOMS: atom_id res chain seq x y z
N MET A 1 -11.64 45.73 -35.43
CA MET A 1 -11.16 44.34 -35.59
C MET A 1 -11.34 43.59 -34.27
N ARG A 2 -12.27 42.62 -34.20
CA ARG A 2 -12.55 41.84 -32.98
C ARG A 2 -11.57 40.65 -32.89
N ARG A 3 -10.82 40.55 -31.80
CA ARG A 3 -9.92 39.42 -31.50
C ARG A 3 -10.75 38.17 -31.22
N LEU A 4 -10.63 37.14 -32.05
CA LEU A 4 -11.15 35.80 -31.80
C LEU A 4 -10.43 35.22 -30.58
N ARG A 5 -11.14 35.01 -29.47
CA ARG A 5 -10.63 34.23 -28.34
C ARG A 5 -10.61 32.77 -28.75
N ILE A 6 -9.42 32.23 -28.93
CA ILE A 6 -9.21 30.79 -29.13
C ILE A 6 -9.65 30.13 -27.82
N ARG A 7 -10.78 29.40 -27.84
CA ARG A 7 -11.18 28.54 -26.73
C ARG A 7 -10.15 27.43 -26.62
N GLU A 8 -9.60 27.23 -25.43
CA GLU A 8 -8.77 26.07 -25.11
C GLU A 8 -9.54 24.80 -25.50
N ARG A 9 -8.91 23.94 -26.31
CA ARG A 9 -9.39 22.57 -26.48
C ARG A 9 -9.18 21.89 -25.13
N ALA A 10 -10.24 21.79 -24.33
CA ALA A 10 -10.25 20.89 -23.20
C ALA A 10 -9.99 19.49 -23.76
N TYR A 11 -8.80 18.95 -23.52
CA TYR A 11 -8.53 17.54 -23.73
C TYR A 11 -9.45 16.79 -22.77
N ASP A 12 -10.41 16.08 -23.32
CA ASP A 12 -11.23 15.16 -22.55
C ASP A 12 -10.32 14.01 -22.13
N VAL A 13 -9.78 14.11 -20.92
CA VAL A 13 -8.89 13.11 -20.30
C VAL A 13 -9.61 11.78 -20.03
N ASN A 14 -10.91 11.71 -20.31
CA ASN A 14 -11.71 10.50 -20.23
C ASN A 14 -11.81 9.78 -21.59
N LEU A 15 -10.79 9.87 -22.45
CA LEU A 15 -10.62 8.89 -23.52
C LEU A 15 -10.34 7.55 -22.86
N ALA A 16 -11.42 6.82 -22.59
CA ALA A 16 -11.45 5.50 -21.98
C ALA A 16 -10.37 4.62 -22.63
N THR A 17 -9.23 4.54 -21.95
CA THR A 17 -8.19 3.57 -22.29
C THR A 17 -8.75 2.26 -21.78
N THR A 18 -9.43 1.54 -22.67
CA THR A 18 -10.12 0.26 -22.38
C THR A 18 -9.15 -0.83 -21.90
N GLU A 19 -7.84 -0.59 -21.99
CA GLU A 19 -6.79 -1.46 -21.47
C GLU A 19 -6.15 -0.81 -20.25
N LYS A 20 -6.44 -1.35 -19.06
CA LYS A 20 -5.60 -1.09 -17.88
C LYS A 20 -4.22 -1.66 -18.19
N ILE A 21 -3.26 -0.80 -18.49
CA ILE A 21 -1.87 -1.20 -18.57
C ILE A 21 -1.48 -1.67 -17.16
N HIS A 22 -1.26 -2.97 -17.00
CA HIS A 22 -0.78 -3.56 -15.76
C HIS A 22 0.72 -3.32 -15.68
N TYR A 23 1.11 -2.26 -14.96
CA TYR A 23 2.51 -1.97 -14.70
C TYR A 23 2.98 -2.72 -13.44
N GLU A 24 4.05 -3.51 -13.59
CA GLU A 24 4.62 -4.32 -12.53
C GLU A 24 5.92 -3.68 -12.00
N ALA A 25 5.77 -2.76 -11.04
CA ALA A 25 6.89 -1.97 -10.52
C ALA A 25 8.04 -2.81 -9.94
N LEU A 26 7.74 -3.97 -9.34
CA LEU A 26 8.75 -4.86 -8.75
C LEU A 26 9.63 -5.54 -9.80
N LEU A 27 9.19 -5.57 -11.06
CA LEU A 27 9.95 -6.12 -12.19
C LEU A 27 10.61 -5.01 -13.03
N ASP A 28 10.45 -3.75 -12.65
CA ASP A 28 11.05 -2.64 -13.38
C ASP A 28 12.56 -2.56 -13.10
N GLU A 29 13.35 -2.72 -14.15
CA GLU A 29 14.80 -2.64 -14.11
C GLU A 29 15.28 -1.27 -13.61
N ALA A 30 14.59 -0.18 -13.93
CA ALA A 30 14.94 1.16 -13.47
C ALA A 30 14.74 1.33 -11.95
N LEU A 31 13.95 0.46 -11.32
CA LEU A 31 13.68 0.47 -9.88
C LEU A 31 14.46 -0.63 -9.12
N ALA A 32 15.25 -1.44 -9.80
CA ALA A 32 15.98 -2.55 -9.19
C ALA A 32 16.92 -2.08 -8.06
N ASP A 33 17.64 -0.97 -8.28
CA ASP A 33 18.53 -0.37 -7.27
C ASP A 33 17.76 0.12 -6.03
N PHE A 34 16.55 0.64 -6.23
CA PHE A 34 15.71 1.07 -5.12
C PHE A 34 15.19 -0.12 -4.32
N PHE A 35 14.68 -1.16 -4.98
CA PHE A 35 14.12 -2.33 -4.32
C PHE A 35 15.18 -3.27 -3.72
N SER A 36 16.42 -3.21 -4.19
CA SER A 36 17.56 -3.94 -3.62
C SER A 36 18.11 -3.31 -2.34
N ALA A 37 17.73 -2.07 -2.00
CA ALA A 37 18.16 -1.42 -0.77
C ALA A 37 17.75 -2.26 0.47
N PRO A 38 18.67 -2.52 1.44
CA PRO A 38 18.36 -3.41 2.57
C PRO A 38 17.22 -2.94 3.48
N SER A 39 16.98 -1.63 3.55
CA SER A 39 15.84 -1.05 4.27
C SER A 39 14.53 -1.38 3.56
N VAL A 40 14.50 -1.22 2.24
CA VAL A 40 13.33 -1.47 1.38
C VAL A 40 13.03 -2.96 1.35
N GLN A 41 14.01 -3.83 1.15
CA GLN A 41 13.80 -5.28 1.21
C GLN A 41 13.24 -5.74 2.55
N ARG A 42 13.81 -5.26 3.68
CA ARG A 42 13.28 -5.58 5.01
C ARG A 42 11.84 -5.13 5.19
N HIS A 43 11.48 -3.98 4.61
CA HIS A 43 10.10 -3.51 4.64
C HIS A 43 9.18 -4.39 3.78
N LEU A 44 9.57 -4.70 2.54
CA LEU A 44 8.78 -5.55 1.64
C LEU A 44 8.57 -6.96 2.20
N ILE A 45 9.60 -7.54 2.84
CA ILE A 45 9.50 -8.83 3.54
C ILE A 45 8.52 -8.72 4.71
N ARG A 46 8.60 -7.65 5.50
CA ARG A 46 7.67 -7.43 6.63
C ARG A 46 6.22 -7.28 6.19
N GLN A 47 5.99 -6.70 5.02
CA GLN A 47 4.65 -6.56 4.43
C GLN A 47 4.18 -7.84 3.72
N GLY A 48 5.01 -8.88 3.65
CA GLY A 48 4.72 -10.13 2.93
C GLY A 48 4.61 -9.96 1.42
N ILE A 49 5.19 -8.90 0.85
CA ILE A 49 5.17 -8.63 -0.59
C ILE A 49 6.21 -9.49 -1.32
N ILE A 50 7.37 -9.69 -0.68
CA ILE A 50 8.45 -10.54 -1.17
C ILE A 50 8.87 -11.54 -0.09
N LYS A 51 9.38 -12.70 -0.51
CA LYS A 51 9.97 -13.71 0.36
C LYS A 51 11.38 -13.29 0.78
N PRO A 52 11.96 -13.90 1.84
CA PRO A 52 13.36 -13.68 2.21
C PRO A 52 14.36 -14.04 1.10
N THR A 53 13.95 -14.90 0.16
CA THR A 53 14.73 -15.25 -1.04
C THR A 53 14.72 -14.16 -2.10
N GLY A 54 13.89 -13.12 -1.97
CA GLY A 54 13.72 -12.03 -2.92
C GLY A 54 12.60 -12.25 -3.95
N GLU A 55 11.92 -13.39 -3.91
CA GLU A 55 10.82 -13.71 -4.83
C GLU A 55 9.53 -12.98 -4.45
N VAL A 56 8.77 -12.50 -5.44
CA VAL A 56 7.44 -11.90 -5.20
C VAL A 56 6.46 -12.96 -4.72
N VAL A 57 5.69 -12.64 -3.68
CA VAL A 57 4.70 -13.54 -3.09
C VAL A 57 3.47 -13.64 -4.01
N ASP A 58 2.89 -14.85 -4.11
CA ASP A 58 1.69 -15.07 -4.92
C ASP A 58 0.51 -14.22 -4.41
N PRO A 59 -0.34 -13.64 -5.28
CA PRO A 59 -1.45 -12.80 -4.85
C PRO A 59 -2.42 -13.46 -3.84
N LYS A 60 -2.61 -14.79 -3.94
CA LYS A 60 -3.46 -15.52 -3.01
C LYS A 60 -2.80 -15.66 -1.64
N GLU A 61 -1.51 -15.97 -1.63
CA GLU A 61 -0.69 -16.06 -0.40
C GLU A 61 -0.62 -14.68 0.28
N PHE A 62 -0.37 -13.62 -0.49
CA PHE A 62 -0.37 -12.24 0.00
C PHE A 62 -1.71 -11.86 0.64
N LYS A 63 -2.84 -12.19 0.00
CA LYS A 63 -4.17 -11.88 0.53
C LYS A 63 -4.44 -12.61 1.84
N CYS A 64 -4.06 -13.88 1.94
CA CYS A 64 -4.17 -14.64 3.19
C CYS A 64 -3.34 -13.99 4.29
N HIS A 65 -2.08 -13.65 3.99
CA HIS A 65 -1.19 -13.00 4.94
C HIS A 65 -1.72 -11.64 5.43
N GLN A 66 -2.26 -10.82 4.54
CA GLN A 66 -2.88 -9.55 4.90
C GLN A 66 -4.06 -9.72 5.86
N ILE A 67 -4.92 -10.71 5.63
CA ILE A 67 -6.05 -11.00 6.54
C ILE A 67 -5.54 -11.38 7.93
N GLU A 68 -4.46 -12.15 8.02
CA GLU A 68 -3.84 -12.53 9.30
C GLU A 68 -3.22 -11.33 10.01
N MET A 69 -2.49 -10.48 9.29
CA MET A 69 -1.93 -9.23 9.83
C MET A 69 -3.03 -8.31 10.37
N ASP A 70 -4.09 -8.10 9.61
CA ASP A 70 -5.24 -7.29 10.01
C ASP A 70 -5.97 -7.86 11.24
N ALA A 71 -6.07 -9.19 11.34
CA ALA A 71 -6.66 -9.84 12.50
C ALA A 71 -5.80 -9.60 13.75
N HIS A 72 -4.49 -9.74 13.64
CA HIS A 72 -3.56 -9.52 14.73
C HIS A 72 -3.50 -8.05 15.18
N GLU A 73 -3.48 -7.09 14.25
CA GLU A 73 -3.55 -5.66 14.59
C GLU A 73 -4.84 -5.30 15.33
N ARG A 74 -5.97 -5.87 14.89
CA ARG A 74 -7.26 -5.70 15.58
C ARG A 74 -7.21 -6.25 17.01
N GLU A 75 -6.64 -7.43 17.21
CA GLU A 75 -6.51 -8.00 18.55
C GLU A 75 -5.64 -7.12 19.47
N LEU A 76 -4.49 -6.66 18.98
CA LEU A 76 -3.61 -5.76 19.73
C LEU A 76 -4.31 -4.44 20.08
N ALA A 77 -5.08 -3.87 19.16
CA ALA A 77 -5.84 -2.65 19.42
C ALA A 77 -6.89 -2.85 20.51
N VAL A 78 -7.58 -4.00 20.53
CA VAL A 78 -8.54 -4.35 21.59
C VAL A 78 -7.83 -4.47 22.93
N ARG A 79 -6.68 -5.16 22.99
CA ARG A 79 -5.91 -5.30 24.24
C ARG A 79 -5.45 -3.97 24.79
N ARG A 80 -4.86 -3.11 23.95
CA ARG A 80 -4.43 -1.76 24.35
C ARG A 80 -5.59 -0.94 24.90
N ARG A 81 -6.76 -1.02 24.27
CA ARG A 81 -7.97 -0.33 24.74
C ARG A 81 -8.45 -0.86 26.10
N GLN A 82 -8.35 -2.17 26.34
CA GLN A 82 -8.69 -2.76 27.63
C GLN A 82 -7.71 -2.31 28.72
N GLU A 83 -6.40 -2.32 28.44
CA GLU A 83 -5.36 -1.83 29.34
C GLU A 83 -5.58 -0.35 29.70
N GLU A 84 -5.88 0.49 28.71
CA GLU A 84 -6.19 1.90 28.91
C GLU A 84 -7.44 2.09 29.78
N GLN A 85 -8.49 1.31 29.55
CA GLN A 85 -9.70 1.34 30.38
C GLN A 85 -9.43 0.93 31.83
N THR A 86 -8.59 -0.09 32.06
CA THR A 86 -8.22 -0.51 33.41
C THR A 86 -7.42 0.56 34.13
N LEU A 87 -6.43 1.18 33.46
CA LEU A 87 -5.61 2.25 34.01
C LEU A 87 -6.46 3.48 34.36
N ASN A 88 -7.38 3.89 33.48
CA ASN A 88 -8.27 5.02 33.73
C ASN A 88 -9.16 4.78 34.96
N ARG A 89 -9.67 3.55 35.13
CA ARG A 89 -10.48 3.17 36.28
C ARG A 89 -9.69 3.18 37.60
N GLU A 90 -8.40 2.86 37.57
CA GLU A 90 -7.52 2.92 38.74
C GLU A 90 -7.21 4.35 39.19
N VAL A 91 -7.24 5.33 38.27
CA VAL A 91 -7.00 6.75 38.56
C VAL A 91 -8.24 7.47 39.10
N GLU A 92 -9.45 6.98 38.82
CA GLU A 92 -10.72 7.57 39.29
C GLU A 92 -11.03 7.33 40.78
N VAL A 93 -10.13 6.70 41.55
CA VAL A 93 -10.29 6.37 42.98
C VAL A 93 -9.44 7.26 43.88
#